data_AF-A0A519RA64-F1
#
_entry.id   AF-A0A519RA64-F1
#
_cell.length_a   1.000
_cell.length_b   1.000
_cell.length_c   1.000
_cell.angle_alpha   90.00
_cell.angle_beta   90.00
_cell.angle_gamma   90.00
#
_symmetry.space_group_name_H-M   'P 1'
#
loop_
_entity.id
_entity.type
_entity.pdbx_description
1 polymer ?
#
loop_
_entity_poly.entity_id
_entity_poly.type
_entity_poly.pdbx_seq_one_letter_code
_entity_poly.pdbx_strand_id
1 'polypeptide(L)'
;MPKKINAKQKCDCLANLDTTIKKTELNYVGYPDMIARKQLPKYQQLVKKLRIDAAKQTDPQKCFPILNTYVGFFNDKHFDIEYSITDSTKFVYRQIKEDTFRATFNSKKRDSIEGIWVNPDTTMKLAIQKVTPTTYQAIVLEAKDKKLKPGLVYYTFTKSKNGFIFDRYDWMTPDFPVRQHGNLLFVWNFEVWGKIYPSTLKDYETSEFLTWRNYNYGLGVKKLDENNVLLSIGSFNRDDK
;
A
#
# COMPACT_ATOMS: atom_id res chain seq x y z
N MET A 1 33.19 -23.32 -4.19
CA MET A 1 32.85 -22.09 -4.95
C MET A 1 31.36 -22.12 -5.27
N PRO A 2 30.52 -21.22 -4.73
CA PRO A 2 29.10 -21.24 -5.05
C PRO A 2 28.91 -20.75 -6.49
N LYS A 3 28.32 -21.61 -7.33
CA LYS A 3 27.90 -21.30 -8.70
C LYS A 3 26.94 -20.12 -8.67
N LYS A 4 27.32 -19.02 -9.33
CA LYS A 4 26.37 -17.99 -9.76
C LYS A 4 25.42 -18.62 -10.79
N ILE A 5 24.27 -19.11 -10.34
CA ILE A 5 23.17 -19.44 -11.23
C ILE A 5 22.54 -18.10 -11.62
N ASN A 6 23.08 -17.48 -12.67
CA ASN A 6 22.53 -16.28 -13.26
C ASN A 6 21.52 -16.64 -14.36
N ALA A 7 20.62 -17.57 -14.04
CA ALA A 7 19.42 -17.74 -14.83
C ALA A 7 18.45 -16.69 -14.32
N LYS A 8 18.17 -15.67 -15.15
CA LYS A 8 17.02 -14.78 -14.98
C LYS A 8 15.80 -15.71 -14.87
N GLN A 9 15.40 -16.05 -13.65
CA GLN A 9 14.42 -17.11 -13.42
C GLN A 9 13.11 -16.60 -14.01
N LYS A 10 12.75 -17.13 -15.19
CA LYS A 10 11.54 -16.74 -15.88
C LYS A 10 10.38 -17.10 -14.96
N CYS A 11 9.51 -16.14 -14.67
CA CYS A 11 8.36 -16.40 -13.81
C CYS A 11 7.51 -17.50 -14.45
N ASP A 12 7.20 -18.52 -13.66
CA ASP A 12 6.19 -19.52 -13.99
C ASP A 12 4.94 -19.22 -13.18
N CYS A 13 4.06 -18.40 -13.76
CA CYS A 13 2.86 -17.96 -13.06
C CYS A 13 1.89 -19.12 -12.78
N LEU A 14 1.84 -20.12 -13.67
CA LEU A 14 0.99 -21.29 -13.48
C LEU A 14 1.47 -22.13 -12.28
N ALA A 15 2.77 -22.41 -12.21
CA ALA A 15 3.35 -23.15 -11.08
C ALA A 15 3.15 -22.40 -9.75
N ASN A 16 3.29 -21.06 -9.76
CA ASN A 16 2.99 -20.24 -8.59
C ASN A 16 1.52 -20.33 -8.18
N LEU A 17 0.58 -20.22 -9.13
CA LEU A 17 -0.85 -20.33 -8.86
C LEU A 17 -1.20 -21.72 -8.29
N ASP A 18 -0.71 -22.79 -8.90
CA ASP A 18 -0.98 -24.16 -8.43
C ASP A 18 -0.40 -24.40 -7.04
N THR A 19 0.77 -23.82 -6.74
CA THR A 19 1.35 -23.87 -5.39
C THR A 19 0.48 -23.12 -4.39
N THR A 20 0.00 -21.92 -4.73
CA THR A 20 -0.88 -21.13 -3.87
C THR A 20 -2.19 -21.87 -3.61
N ILE A 21 -2.82 -22.42 -4.65
CA ILE A 21 -4.03 -23.25 -4.53
C ILE A 21 -3.78 -24.40 -3.56
N LYS A 22 -2.77 -25.24 -3.85
CA LYS A 22 -2.46 -26.41 -3.02
C LYS A 22 -2.23 -26.04 -1.56
N LYS A 23 -1.47 -24.97 -1.29
CA LYS A 23 -1.21 -24.53 0.09
C LYS A 23 -2.48 -24.03 0.78
N THR A 24 -3.35 -23.35 0.05
CA THR A 24 -4.62 -22.86 0.58
C THR A 24 -5.55 -24.02 0.94
N GLU A 25 -5.74 -24.98 0.02
CA GLU A 25 -6.59 -26.14 0.25
C GLU A 25 -6.12 -27.01 1.43
N LEU A 26 -4.81 -27.07 1.66
CA LEU A 26 -4.22 -27.87 2.74
C LEU A 26 -4.17 -27.15 4.09
N ASN A 27 -3.98 -25.82 4.11
CA ASN A 27 -3.59 -25.11 5.34
C ASN A 27 -4.53 -23.97 5.74
N TYR A 28 -5.34 -23.42 4.82
CA TYR A 28 -6.20 -22.28 5.13
C TYR A 28 -7.44 -22.74 5.89
N VAL A 29 -7.56 -22.31 7.15
CA VAL A 29 -8.63 -22.71 8.07
C VAL A 29 -10.03 -22.38 7.54
N GLY A 30 -10.17 -21.30 6.76
CA GLY A 30 -11.45 -20.90 6.17
C GLY A 30 -11.86 -21.75 4.95
N TYR A 31 -10.95 -22.57 4.39
CA TYR A 31 -11.23 -23.33 3.16
C TYR A 31 -12.41 -24.32 3.32
N PRO A 32 -12.45 -25.19 4.36
CA PRO A 32 -13.54 -26.14 4.53
C PRO A 32 -14.90 -25.46 4.68
N ASP A 33 -14.98 -24.38 5.46
CA ASP A 33 -16.24 -23.68 5.73
C ASP A 33 -16.78 -22.94 4.51
N MET A 34 -15.89 -22.37 3.71
CA MET A 34 -16.24 -21.55 2.55
C MET A 34 -16.59 -22.40 1.32
N ILE A 35 -15.86 -23.49 1.09
CA ILE A 35 -15.96 -24.27 -0.14
C ILE A 35 -16.92 -25.46 0.00
N ALA A 36 -16.92 -26.14 1.15
CA ALA A 36 -17.51 -27.48 1.25
C ALA A 36 -19.04 -27.54 1.15
N ARG A 37 -19.78 -26.42 1.13
CA ARG A 37 -21.26 -26.47 1.17
C ARG A 37 -22.02 -25.62 0.14
N LYS A 38 -21.46 -24.51 -0.39
CA LYS A 38 -22.23 -23.59 -1.28
C LYS A 38 -21.43 -22.95 -2.42
N GLN A 39 -20.10 -22.93 -2.37
CA GLN A 39 -19.29 -22.17 -3.34
C GLN A 39 -18.42 -23.03 -4.26
N LEU A 40 -18.40 -24.35 -4.08
CA LEU A 40 -17.53 -25.25 -4.86
C LEU A 40 -17.61 -25.04 -6.39
N PRO A 41 -18.80 -24.91 -7.03
CA PRO A 41 -18.87 -24.66 -8.47
C PRO A 41 -18.22 -23.32 -8.87
N LYS A 42 -18.44 -22.25 -8.10
CA LYS A 42 -17.85 -20.93 -8.34
C LYS A 42 -16.34 -20.96 -8.17
N TYR A 43 -15.86 -21.65 -7.14
CA TYR A 43 -14.44 -21.86 -6.87
C TYR A 43 -13.75 -22.61 -8.02
N GLN A 44 -14.32 -23.73 -8.47
CA GLN A 44 -13.77 -24.51 -9.58
C GLN A 44 -13.74 -23.71 -10.89
N GLN A 45 -14.81 -22.95 -11.18
CA GLN A 45 -14.86 -22.06 -12.34
C GLN A 45 -13.78 -20.98 -12.27
N LEU A 46 -13.59 -20.35 -11.11
CA LEU A 46 -12.54 -19.38 -10.88
C LEU A 46 -11.15 -20.00 -11.11
N VAL A 47 -10.84 -21.12 -10.44
CA VAL A 47 -9.54 -21.79 -10.56
C VAL A 47 -9.24 -22.17 -12.01
N LYS A 48 -10.22 -22.72 -12.74
CA LYS A 48 -10.07 -23.05 -14.16
C LYS A 48 -9.71 -21.82 -14.99
N LYS A 49 -10.42 -20.70 -14.78
CA LYS A 49 -10.13 -19.44 -15.47
C LYS A 49 -8.72 -18.94 -15.15
N LEU A 50 -8.37 -18.86 -13.87
CA LEU A 50 -7.07 -18.34 -13.44
C LEU A 50 -5.91 -19.18 -13.96
N ARG A 51 -6.05 -20.51 -14.07
CA ARG A 51 -5.03 -21.37 -14.69
C ARG A 51 -4.81 -21.06 -16.17
N ILE A 52 -5.87 -20.78 -16.93
CA ILE A 52 -5.76 -20.38 -18.34
C ILE A 52 -5.03 -19.04 -18.47
N ASP A 53 -5.33 -18.09 -17.57
CA ASP A 53 -4.69 -16.77 -17.57
C ASP A 53 -3.22 -16.86 -17.12
N ALA A 54 -2.93 -17.65 -16.08
CA ALA A 54 -1.59 -17.86 -15.54
C ALA A 54 -0.66 -18.56 -16.53
N ALA A 55 -1.16 -19.54 -17.32
CA ALA A 55 -0.38 -20.24 -18.33
C ALA A 55 0.18 -19.31 -19.44
N LYS A 56 -0.40 -18.11 -19.60
CA LYS A 56 0.04 -17.11 -20.59
C LYS A 56 0.98 -16.07 -20.00
N GLN A 57 1.27 -16.14 -18.70
CA GLN A 57 1.98 -15.08 -17.99
C GLN A 57 3.38 -15.49 -17.54
N THR A 58 4.36 -14.67 -17.90
CA THR A 58 5.77 -14.88 -17.55
C THR A 58 6.40 -13.66 -16.88
N ASP A 59 5.64 -12.57 -16.71
CA ASP A 59 6.03 -11.40 -15.95
C ASP A 59 5.46 -11.51 -14.52
N PRO A 60 6.30 -11.51 -13.47
CA PRO A 60 5.85 -11.58 -12.08
C PRO A 60 4.81 -10.51 -11.71
N GLN A 61 4.99 -9.27 -12.17
CA GLN A 61 4.10 -8.17 -11.82
C GLN A 61 2.72 -8.34 -12.46
N LYS A 62 2.67 -8.96 -13.64
CA LYS A 62 1.38 -9.31 -14.28
C LYS A 62 0.80 -10.62 -13.74
N CYS A 63 1.61 -11.46 -13.11
CA CYS A 63 1.13 -12.66 -12.42
C CYS A 63 0.44 -12.31 -11.10
N PHE A 64 0.95 -11.30 -10.38
CA PHE A 64 0.43 -10.90 -9.08
C PHE A 64 -1.09 -10.67 -9.07
N PRO A 65 -1.72 -9.90 -10.00
CA PRO A 65 -3.17 -9.74 -10.03
C PRO A 65 -3.96 -11.05 -10.21
N ILE A 66 -3.40 -12.04 -10.89
CA ILE A 66 -4.02 -13.37 -11.08
C ILE A 66 -4.07 -14.10 -9.73
N LEU A 67 -2.94 -14.11 -9.02
CA LEU A 67 -2.85 -14.70 -7.68
C LEU A 67 -3.72 -13.93 -6.67
N ASN A 68 -3.75 -12.59 -6.75
CA ASN A 68 -4.55 -11.75 -5.87
C ASN A 68 -6.05 -11.98 -6.09
N THR A 69 -6.46 -12.24 -7.33
CA THR A 69 -7.85 -12.63 -7.65
C THR A 69 -8.23 -13.97 -7.00
N TYR A 70 -7.29 -14.94 -6.95
CA TYR A 70 -7.52 -16.21 -6.26
C TYR A 70 -7.74 -16.00 -4.75
N VAL A 71 -6.84 -15.27 -4.10
CA VAL A 71 -6.90 -15.01 -2.67
C VAL A 71 -8.12 -14.16 -2.30
N GLY A 72 -8.44 -13.15 -3.11
CA GLY A 72 -9.62 -12.29 -2.93
C GLY A 72 -10.95 -13.02 -3.02
N PHE A 73 -11.02 -14.22 -3.63
CA PHE A 73 -12.22 -15.06 -3.60
C PHE A 73 -12.66 -15.40 -2.18
N PHE A 74 -11.70 -15.52 -1.26
CA PHE A 74 -11.98 -15.88 0.11
C PHE A 74 -12.52 -14.71 0.94
N ASN A 75 -12.43 -13.48 0.44
CA ASN A 75 -12.93 -12.29 1.12
C ASN A 75 -12.52 -12.22 2.61
N ASP A 76 -11.34 -12.75 2.93
CA ASP A 76 -10.70 -12.67 4.23
C ASP A 76 -9.56 -11.68 4.12
N LYS A 77 -9.55 -10.70 5.04
CA LYS A 77 -8.59 -9.61 5.04
C LYS A 77 -7.22 -10.03 5.58
N HIS A 78 -7.16 -11.17 6.28
CA HIS A 78 -5.91 -11.75 6.80
C HIS A 78 -5.34 -12.81 5.87
N PHE A 79 -6.06 -13.14 4.79
CA PHE A 79 -5.53 -13.98 3.74
C PHE A 79 -5.16 -13.10 2.56
N ASP A 80 -3.87 -12.81 2.45
CA ASP A 80 -3.31 -11.97 1.39
C ASP A 80 -2.07 -12.61 0.76
N ILE A 81 -1.59 -11.94 -0.28
CA ILE A 81 -0.29 -12.18 -0.88
C ILE A 81 0.36 -10.85 -1.17
N GLU A 82 1.69 -10.86 -1.15
CA GLU A 82 2.48 -9.68 -1.39
C GLU A 82 3.61 -10.01 -2.37
N TYR A 83 4.04 -9.01 -3.13
CA TYR A 83 5.17 -9.15 -4.04
C TYR A 83 6.10 -7.94 -3.95
N SER A 84 7.35 -8.19 -3.57
CA SER A 84 8.40 -7.18 -3.56
C SER A 84 9.01 -7.00 -4.95
N ILE A 85 8.99 -5.78 -5.46
CA ILE A 85 9.63 -5.39 -6.70
C ILE A 85 11.08 -5.01 -6.38
N THR A 86 12.01 -5.92 -6.68
CA THR A 86 13.45 -5.68 -6.48
C THR A 86 14.16 -5.14 -7.71
N ASP A 87 13.53 -5.23 -8.89
CA ASP A 87 14.08 -4.71 -10.14
C ASP A 87 13.84 -3.20 -10.25
N SER A 88 14.87 -2.41 -9.92
CA SER A 88 14.80 -0.96 -9.95
C SER A 88 14.57 -0.37 -11.34
N THR A 89 14.73 -1.15 -12.43
CA THR A 89 14.40 -0.67 -13.79
C THR A 89 12.89 -0.48 -13.98
N LYS A 90 12.08 -1.02 -13.08
CA LYS A 90 10.63 -0.87 -13.06
C LYS A 90 10.17 0.37 -12.29
N PHE A 91 11.07 1.06 -11.59
CA PHE A 91 10.72 2.25 -10.82
C PHE A 91 10.38 3.42 -11.73
N VAL A 92 9.31 4.13 -11.40
CA VAL A 92 8.82 5.27 -12.18
C VAL A 92 9.33 6.57 -11.58
N TYR A 93 9.88 7.44 -12.42
CA TYR A 93 10.37 8.75 -12.02
C TYR A 93 9.60 9.87 -12.73
N ARG A 94 9.29 10.93 -11.98
CA ARG A 94 8.65 12.16 -12.42
C ARG A 94 9.43 13.34 -11.87
N GLN A 95 9.93 14.19 -12.76
CA GLN A 95 10.64 15.38 -12.35
C GLN A 95 9.65 16.38 -11.75
N ILE A 96 9.89 16.77 -10.50
CA ILE A 96 9.12 17.76 -9.77
C ILE A 96 10.05 18.48 -8.80
N LYS A 97 9.92 19.80 -8.72
CA LYS A 97 10.59 20.64 -7.73
C LYS A 97 9.54 21.24 -6.81
N GLU A 98 9.89 21.42 -5.54
CA GLU A 98 8.95 21.92 -4.54
C GLU A 98 8.38 23.31 -4.91
N ASP A 99 9.24 24.24 -5.34
CA ASP A 99 8.82 25.60 -5.73
C ASP A 99 7.84 25.57 -6.92
N THR A 100 8.13 24.73 -7.92
CA THR A 100 7.25 24.54 -9.08
C THR A 100 5.92 23.93 -8.67
N PHE A 101 5.93 22.95 -7.76
CA PHE A 101 4.70 22.36 -7.24
C PHE A 101 3.84 23.42 -6.54
N ARG A 102 4.42 24.19 -5.60
CA ARG A 102 3.71 25.26 -4.87
C ARG A 102 3.14 26.32 -5.81
N ALA A 103 3.91 26.76 -6.81
CA ALA A 103 3.44 27.74 -7.79
C ALA A 103 2.22 27.25 -8.60
N THR A 104 2.20 25.98 -9.00
CA THR A 104 1.07 25.39 -9.75
C THR A 104 -0.11 24.94 -8.88
N PHE A 105 0.07 24.86 -7.57
CA PHE A 105 -0.97 24.44 -6.64
C PHE A 105 -2.02 25.54 -6.45
N ASN A 106 -1.58 26.79 -6.25
CA ASN A 106 -2.43 27.94 -5.94
C ASN A 106 -3.43 28.33 -7.06
N SER A 107 -3.21 27.87 -8.30
CA SER A 107 -4.02 28.27 -9.46
C SER A 107 -5.22 27.35 -9.73
N LYS A 108 -5.44 26.30 -8.93
CA LYS A 108 -6.50 25.31 -9.17
C LYS A 108 -7.19 24.89 -7.87
N LYS A 109 -8.47 24.54 -7.97
CA LYS A 109 -9.15 23.77 -6.91
C LYS A 109 -8.54 22.36 -6.88
N ARG A 110 -8.00 21.96 -5.73
CA ARG A 110 -7.31 20.68 -5.53
C ARG A 110 -8.10 19.77 -4.60
N ASP A 111 -7.90 18.47 -4.77
CA ASP A 111 -8.47 17.48 -3.86
C ASP A 111 -7.70 17.48 -2.53
N SER A 112 -8.36 17.09 -1.44
CA SER A 112 -7.80 17.20 -0.09
C SER A 112 -6.51 16.40 0.11
N ILE A 113 -6.28 15.34 -0.68
CA ILE A 113 -5.09 14.50 -0.61
C ILE A 113 -3.87 15.16 -1.28
N GLU A 114 -4.09 16.09 -2.21
CA GLU A 114 -2.99 16.81 -2.87
C GLU A 114 -2.28 17.74 -1.88
N GLY A 115 -0.97 17.87 -2.02
CA GLY A 115 -0.15 18.68 -1.11
C GLY A 115 1.26 18.16 -0.94
N ILE A 116 2.00 18.75 0.01
CA ILE A 116 3.31 18.26 0.43
C ILE A 116 3.16 17.63 1.80
N TRP A 117 3.75 16.45 1.96
CA TRP A 117 3.58 15.59 3.11
C TRP A 117 4.94 15.09 3.61
N VAL A 118 5.07 14.89 4.92
CA VAL A 118 6.27 14.33 5.56
C VAL A 118 5.92 13.13 6.42
N ASN A 119 6.88 12.23 6.64
CA ASN A 119 6.73 11.15 7.61
C ASN A 119 7.04 11.66 9.04
N PRO A 120 6.68 10.91 10.11
CA PRO A 120 6.79 11.36 11.51
C PRO A 120 8.21 11.78 11.93
N ASP A 121 9.21 11.09 11.38
CA ASP A 121 10.62 11.33 11.66
C ASP A 121 11.22 12.41 10.75
N THR A 122 10.41 13.01 9.86
CA THR A 122 10.81 14.05 8.89
C THR A 122 11.97 13.66 7.98
N THR A 123 12.22 12.36 7.83
CA THR A 123 13.28 11.80 6.99
C THR A 123 12.89 11.70 5.53
N MET A 124 11.62 11.89 5.19
CA MET A 124 11.09 11.84 3.83
C MET A 124 9.99 12.86 3.62
N LYS A 125 9.99 13.46 2.42
CA LYS A 125 9.02 14.46 1.97
C LYS A 125 8.48 14.07 0.60
N LEU A 126 7.16 14.04 0.47
CA LEU A 126 6.45 13.68 -0.75
C LEU A 126 5.58 14.84 -1.25
N ALA A 127 5.52 15.03 -2.57
CA ALA A 127 4.49 15.83 -3.22
C ALA A 127 3.41 14.89 -3.78
N ILE A 128 2.17 15.04 -3.33
CA ILE A 128 1.02 14.33 -3.89
C ILE A 128 0.32 15.22 -4.90
N GLN A 129 0.21 14.75 -6.15
CA GLN A 129 -0.48 15.47 -7.21
C GLN A 129 -1.42 14.56 -8.00
N LYS A 130 -2.53 15.14 -8.45
CA LYS A 130 -3.47 14.47 -9.34
C LYS A 130 -2.91 14.30 -10.74
N VAL A 131 -3.00 13.09 -11.29
CA VAL A 131 -2.52 12.73 -12.64
C VAL A 131 -3.71 12.48 -13.57
N THR A 132 -4.76 11.83 -13.08
CA THR A 132 -6.03 11.63 -13.79
C THR A 132 -7.18 11.96 -12.85
N PRO A 133 -8.46 11.96 -13.31
CA PRO A 133 -9.60 12.18 -12.42
C PRO A 133 -9.63 11.25 -11.18
N THR A 134 -9.05 10.06 -11.28
CA THR A 134 -9.08 9.01 -10.24
C THR A 134 -7.71 8.60 -9.72
N THR A 135 -6.60 9.10 -10.28
CA THR A 135 -5.24 8.66 -9.91
C THR A 135 -4.37 9.82 -9.47
N TYR A 136 -3.61 9.60 -8.41
CA TYR A 136 -2.68 10.55 -7.81
C TYR A 136 -1.32 9.88 -7.64
N GLN A 137 -0.25 10.65 -7.69
CA GLN A 137 1.10 10.16 -7.46
C GLN A 137 1.73 10.92 -6.30
N ALA A 138 2.28 10.19 -5.34
CA ALA A 138 3.15 10.73 -4.30
C ALA A 138 4.60 10.60 -4.76
N ILE A 139 5.24 11.73 -5.01
CA ILE A 139 6.56 11.79 -5.62
C ILE A 139 7.56 12.28 -4.56
N VAL A 140 8.68 11.58 -4.43
CA VAL A 140 9.76 11.95 -3.50
C VAL A 140 10.31 13.31 -3.88
N LEU A 141 10.19 14.28 -2.98
CA LEU A 141 10.91 15.56 -3.07
C LEU A 141 12.29 15.44 -2.40
N GLU A 142 12.31 14.77 -1.25
CA GLU A 142 13.49 14.66 -0.40
C GLU A 142 13.40 13.37 0.42
N ALA A 143 14.53 12.68 0.61
CA ALA A 143 14.63 11.53 1.48
C ALA A 143 16.05 11.39 2.06
N LYS A 144 16.16 10.96 3.31
CA LYS A 144 17.43 10.62 3.96
C LYS A 144 18.03 9.32 3.43
N ASP A 145 17.19 8.35 3.06
CA ASP A 145 17.63 7.12 2.40
C ASP A 145 18.02 7.43 0.95
N LYS A 146 19.31 7.23 0.63
CA LYS A 146 19.88 7.46 -0.70
C LYS A 146 19.30 6.56 -1.79
N LYS A 147 18.62 5.46 -1.43
CA LYS A 147 17.90 4.60 -2.39
C LYS A 147 16.63 5.28 -2.93
N LEU A 148 16.01 6.16 -2.14
CA LEU A 148 14.79 6.88 -2.49
C LEU A 148 15.15 8.22 -3.13
N LYS A 149 15.51 8.19 -4.41
CA LYS A 149 15.96 9.39 -5.12
C LYS A 149 14.80 10.37 -5.35
N PRO A 150 15.06 11.69 -5.32
CA PRO A 150 14.09 12.70 -5.74
C PRO A 150 13.51 12.40 -7.12
N GLY A 151 12.20 12.60 -7.25
CA GLY A 151 11.42 12.29 -8.44
C GLY A 151 10.87 10.86 -8.49
N LEU A 152 11.26 9.95 -7.60
CA LEU A 152 10.66 8.61 -7.52
C LEU A 152 9.15 8.73 -7.20
N VAL A 153 8.30 8.07 -7.98
CA VAL A 153 6.88 7.87 -7.63
C VAL A 153 6.84 6.82 -6.53
N TYR A 154 6.75 7.26 -5.28
CA TYR A 154 6.77 6.39 -4.10
C TYR A 154 5.44 5.66 -3.92
N TYR A 155 4.33 6.39 -4.07
CA TYR A 155 2.98 5.83 -4.11
C TYR A 155 2.24 6.24 -5.38
N THR A 156 1.41 5.33 -5.87
CA THR A 156 0.27 5.66 -6.73
C THR A 156 -1.01 5.44 -5.94
N PHE A 157 -1.80 6.48 -5.75
CA PHE A 157 -3.11 6.37 -5.10
C PHE A 157 -4.21 6.33 -6.14
N THR A 158 -5.13 5.38 -5.99
CA THR A 158 -6.30 5.24 -6.85
C THR A 158 -7.58 5.48 -6.05
N LYS A 159 -8.37 6.44 -6.49
CA LYS A 159 -9.68 6.76 -5.93
C LYS A 159 -10.69 5.69 -6.36
N SER A 160 -11.36 5.11 -5.38
CA SER A 160 -12.44 4.14 -5.51
C SER A 160 -13.74 4.69 -4.91
N LYS A 161 -14.82 3.89 -4.94
CA LYS A 161 -16.09 4.23 -4.28
C LYS A 161 -15.94 4.36 -2.76
N ASN A 162 -14.95 3.68 -2.20
CA ASN A 162 -14.76 3.44 -0.78
C ASN A 162 -13.56 4.22 -0.20
N GLY A 163 -13.13 5.28 -0.90
CA GLY A 163 -11.93 6.04 -0.56
C GLY A 163 -10.76 5.71 -1.48
N PHE A 164 -9.53 5.77 -0.98
CA PHE A 164 -8.33 5.56 -1.78
C PHE A 164 -7.73 4.18 -1.50
N ILE A 165 -7.08 3.61 -2.50
CA ILE A 165 -6.14 2.48 -2.37
C ILE A 165 -4.76 2.92 -2.85
N PHE A 166 -3.72 2.14 -2.57
CA PHE A 166 -2.36 2.48 -2.99
C PHE A 166 -1.62 1.31 -3.64
N ASP A 167 -0.69 1.67 -4.52
CA ASP A 167 0.45 0.85 -4.92
C ASP A 167 1.74 1.53 -4.44
N ARG A 168 2.67 0.79 -3.84
CA ARG A 168 4.00 1.31 -3.49
C ARG A 168 5.01 0.94 -4.58
N TYR A 169 6.00 1.80 -4.80
CA TYR A 169 7.00 1.63 -5.87
C TYR A 169 7.74 0.27 -5.87
N ASP A 170 7.90 -0.34 -4.69
CA ASP A 170 8.64 -1.58 -4.47
C ASP A 170 7.76 -2.74 -3.96
N TRP A 171 6.45 -2.54 -3.83
CA TRP A 171 5.59 -3.49 -3.13
C TRP A 171 4.19 -3.49 -3.72
N MET A 172 3.82 -4.65 -4.27
CA MET A 172 2.46 -4.92 -4.71
C MET A 172 1.74 -5.64 -3.57
N THR A 173 0.64 -5.06 -3.15
CA THR A 173 -0.24 -5.57 -2.09
C THR A 173 -1.65 -5.75 -2.64
N PRO A 174 -2.56 -6.39 -1.89
CA PRO A 174 -3.99 -6.24 -2.15
C PRO A 174 -4.41 -4.76 -2.05
N ASP A 175 -5.68 -4.50 -2.38
CA ASP A 175 -6.32 -3.19 -2.34
C ASP A 175 -6.48 -2.67 -0.89
N PHE A 176 -5.36 -2.31 -0.25
CA PHE A 176 -5.32 -1.74 1.09
C PHE A 176 -5.73 -0.27 1.08
N PRO A 177 -6.55 0.18 2.05
CA PRO A 177 -7.11 1.52 2.03
C PRO A 177 -6.11 2.59 2.48
N VAL A 178 -6.29 3.77 1.91
CA VAL A 178 -5.66 5.02 2.33
C VAL A 178 -6.75 5.95 2.86
N ARG A 179 -6.59 6.41 4.10
CA ARG A 179 -7.57 7.23 4.81
C ARG A 179 -6.97 8.57 5.19
N GLN A 180 -7.69 9.65 4.89
CA GLN A 180 -7.29 10.99 5.30
C GLN A 180 -8.18 11.46 6.46
N HIS A 181 -7.55 11.84 7.57
CA HIS A 181 -8.20 12.49 8.71
C HIS A 181 -7.57 13.88 8.87
N GLY A 182 -8.26 14.90 8.35
CA GLY A 182 -7.75 16.27 8.30
C GLY A 182 -6.42 16.35 7.53
N ASN A 183 -5.35 16.72 8.21
CA ASN A 183 -4.00 16.82 7.64
C ASN A 183 -3.12 15.59 7.91
N LEU A 184 -3.70 14.49 8.37
CA LEU A 184 -3.06 13.18 8.45
C LEU A 184 -3.54 12.27 7.33
N LEU A 185 -2.61 11.59 6.68
CA LEU A 185 -2.87 10.58 5.65
C LEU A 185 -2.30 9.24 6.10
N PHE A 186 -3.19 8.32 6.41
CA PHE A 186 -2.86 6.97 6.84
C PHE A 186 -2.86 6.04 5.64
N VAL A 187 -1.71 5.41 5.39
CA VAL A 187 -1.55 4.37 4.38
C VAL A 187 -1.64 3.04 5.12
N TRP A 188 -2.84 2.46 5.09
CA TRP A 188 -3.21 1.28 5.88
C TRP A 188 -2.86 1.41 7.38
N ASN A 189 -2.33 0.36 8.01
CA ASN A 189 -1.95 0.32 9.43
C ASN A 189 -0.45 0.57 9.70
N PHE A 190 0.39 0.70 8.67
CA PHE A 190 1.86 0.75 8.84
C PHE A 190 2.48 2.14 8.61
N GLU A 191 1.78 3.06 7.94
CA GLU A 191 2.34 4.39 7.66
C GLU A 191 1.35 5.53 7.90
N VAL A 192 1.88 6.66 8.37
CA VAL A 192 1.16 7.93 8.45
C VAL A 192 2.02 9.05 7.87
N TRP A 193 1.35 10.00 7.22
CA TRP A 193 1.93 11.16 6.60
C TRP A 193 1.26 12.42 7.12
N GLY A 194 2.06 13.41 7.50
CA GLY A 194 1.59 14.71 7.99
C GLY A 194 1.72 15.77 6.90
N LYS A 195 0.63 16.50 6.63
CA LYS A 195 0.64 17.56 5.61
C LYS A 195 1.36 18.81 6.12
N ILE A 196 2.20 19.38 5.26
CA ILE A 196 2.91 20.65 5.49
C ILE A 196 2.57 21.73 4.46
N TYR A 197 1.82 21.40 3.40
CA TYR A 197 1.31 22.35 2.42
C TYR A 197 0.09 21.75 1.68
N PRO A 198 -0.97 22.52 1.36
CA PRO A 198 -1.17 23.96 1.61
C PRO A 198 -1.52 24.32 3.06
N SER A 199 -1.86 23.31 3.87
CA SER A 199 -2.19 23.44 5.29
C SER A 199 -1.17 22.69 6.13
N THR A 200 -1.12 23.03 7.42
CA THR A 200 -0.29 22.38 8.42
C THR A 200 -1.14 21.58 9.41
N LEU A 201 -0.52 20.61 10.07
CA LEU A 201 -1.14 19.87 11.17
C LEU A 201 -1.65 20.82 12.27
N LYS A 202 -2.83 20.53 12.81
CA LYS A 202 -3.33 21.11 14.06
C LYS A 202 -2.66 20.44 15.26
N ASP A 203 -2.81 20.98 16.46
CA ASP A 203 -2.16 20.47 17.67
C ASP A 203 -2.51 19.01 17.98
N TYR A 204 -3.79 18.63 17.86
CA TYR A 204 -4.21 17.25 18.08
C TYR A 204 -3.68 16.31 16.99
N GLU A 205 -3.58 16.77 15.74
CA GLU A 205 -3.03 15.99 14.63
C GLU A 205 -1.53 15.81 14.78
N THR A 206 -0.83 16.85 15.24
CA THR A 206 0.59 16.79 15.59
C THR A 206 0.81 15.79 16.72
N SER A 207 -0.01 15.83 17.77
CA SER A 207 0.09 14.89 18.88
C SER A 207 -0.05 13.44 18.41
N GLU A 208 -1.07 13.14 17.59
CA GLU A 208 -1.24 11.82 16.96
C GLU A 208 -0.05 11.46 16.07
N PHE A 209 0.35 12.34 15.15
CA PHE A 209 1.46 12.11 14.22
C PHE A 209 2.76 11.73 14.92
N LEU A 210 3.06 12.36 16.05
CA LEU A 210 4.27 12.11 16.82
C LEU A 210 4.29 10.72 17.49
N THR A 211 3.14 10.11 17.76
CA THR A 211 3.08 8.73 18.29
C THR A 211 3.54 7.67 17.29
N TRP A 212 3.68 8.03 16.01
CA TRP A 212 4.14 7.15 14.94
C TRP A 212 5.64 7.21 14.67
N ARG A 213 6.38 8.08 15.38
CA ARG A 213 7.85 8.15 15.28
C ARG A 213 8.50 6.84 15.66
N ASN A 214 9.68 6.58 15.09
CA ASN A 214 10.49 5.40 15.41
C ASN A 214 9.71 4.07 15.32
N TYR A 215 8.80 3.94 14.35
CA TYR A 215 7.98 2.74 14.14
C TYR A 215 7.13 2.35 15.35
N ASN A 216 6.60 3.35 16.06
CA ASN A 216 5.75 3.12 17.23
C ASN A 216 4.25 2.99 16.88
N TYR A 217 3.90 3.12 15.58
CA TYR A 217 2.59 2.77 14.98
C TYR A 217 1.35 3.27 15.72
N GLY A 218 1.41 4.48 16.29
CA GLY A 218 0.26 5.07 16.98
C GLY A 218 0.13 4.67 18.45
N LEU A 219 1.10 3.95 19.02
CA LEU A 219 1.11 3.64 20.44
C LEU A 219 1.40 4.90 21.26
N GLY A 220 0.46 5.35 22.06
CA GLY A 220 0.59 6.55 22.88
C GLY A 220 0.40 6.24 24.35
N VAL A 221 1.18 6.87 25.21
CA VAL A 221 0.94 6.85 26.66
C VAL A 221 0.89 8.29 27.14
N LYS A 222 -0.20 8.67 27.79
CA LYS A 222 -0.39 10.01 28.35
C LYS A 222 -0.90 9.91 29.78
N LYS A 223 -0.15 10.46 30.74
CA LYS A 223 -0.65 10.65 32.10
C LYS A 223 -1.79 11.69 32.07
N LEU A 224 -2.94 11.34 32.62
CA LEU A 224 -4.09 12.25 32.73
C LEU A 224 -4.07 12.97 34.08
N ASP A 225 -3.79 12.23 35.16
CA ASP A 225 -3.62 12.73 36.53
C ASP A 225 -2.75 11.75 37.35
N GLU A 226 -2.68 11.93 38.67
CA GLU A 226 -1.85 11.11 39.57
C GLU A 226 -2.18 9.61 39.54
N ASN A 227 -3.44 9.26 39.26
CA ASN A 227 -3.94 7.89 39.34
C ASN A 227 -4.33 7.32 37.97
N ASN A 228 -4.40 8.16 36.93
CA ASN A 228 -4.89 7.76 35.62
C ASN A 228 -3.88 7.98 34.50
N VAL A 229 -3.75 6.97 33.64
CA VAL A 229 -2.97 7.00 32.41
C VAL A 229 -3.86 6.55 31.25
N LEU A 230 -3.80 7.28 30.14
CA LEU A 230 -4.39 6.88 28.87
C LEU A 230 -3.35 6.14 28.04
N LEU A 231 -3.63 4.87 27.76
CA LEU A 231 -2.95 4.09 26.73
C LEU A 231 -3.79 4.18 25.44
N SER A 232 -3.17 4.69 24.38
CA SER A 232 -3.73 4.72 23.03
C SER A 232 -3.01 3.68 22.18
N ILE A 233 -3.76 2.86 21.46
CA ILE A 233 -3.21 1.88 20.53
C ILE A 233 -3.75 2.24 19.15
N GLY A 234 -2.87 2.27 18.14
CA GLY A 234 -3.27 2.47 16.76
C GLY A 234 -4.34 1.45 16.36
N SER A 235 -5.38 1.90 15.65
CA SER A 235 -6.47 1.00 15.26
C SER A 235 -5.96 -0.13 14.36
N PHE A 236 -6.23 -1.37 14.78
CA PHE A 236 -6.04 -2.57 13.98
C PHE A 236 -7.09 -2.68 12.86
N ASN A 237 -8.27 -2.06 13.02
CA ASN A 237 -9.40 -2.13 12.08
C ASN A 237 -9.33 -1.06 10.98
N ARG A 238 -8.18 -0.92 10.34
CA ARG A 238 -8.07 -0.05 9.16
C ARG A 238 -8.49 -0.75 7.87
N ASP A 239 -8.99 -1.98 7.97
CA ASP A 239 -9.30 -2.83 6.82
C ASP A 239 -10.73 -2.68 6.29
N ASP A 240 -11.59 -1.91 6.96
CA ASP A 240 -12.96 -1.67 6.48
C ASP A 240 -12.92 -0.78 5.22
N LYS A 241 -13.33 -1.34 4.08
CA LYS A 241 -13.50 -0.63 2.81
C LYS A 241 -14.77 0.19 2.89
#